data_AF-A0A2P8CVU7-F1
#
_entry.id   AF-A0A2P8CVU7-F1
#
_cell.length_a   1.000
_cell.length_b   1.000
_cell.length_c   1.000
_cell.angle_alpha   90.00
_cell.angle_beta   90.00
_cell.angle_gamma   90.00
#
_symmetry.space_group_name_H-M   'P 1'
#
loop_
_entity.id
_entity.type
_entity.pdbx_description
1 polymer ?
#
loop_
_entity_poly.entity_id
_entity_poly.type
_entity_poly.pdbx_seq_one_letter_code
_entity_poly.pdbx_strand_id
1 'polypeptide(L)'
;MQNNVTDTALIDAFKAGKSSHSLALFDHLLNICGSIGGTRLYPTKTMIGIGKGDKATVWITQIGKNFVHIVLPFSQAYTDNLCFQKIAQVPGQLQYNHHLRIFNNADLNEEIRHFLRLALDTTPASG
;
A
#
# COMPACT_ATOMS: atom_id res chain seq x y z
N MET A 1 -24.77 11.40 -3.75
CA MET A 1 -23.37 11.80 -3.49
C MET A 1 -22.96 11.08 -2.21
N GLN A 2 -22.13 10.03 -2.30
CA GLN A 2 -21.70 9.28 -1.12
C GLN A 2 -20.55 10.02 -0.46
N ASN A 3 -20.83 10.58 0.72
CA ASN A 3 -19.85 11.17 1.61
C ASN A 3 -18.96 10.04 2.14
N ASN A 4 -17.83 9.81 1.49
CA ASN A 4 -16.75 8.99 2.02
C ASN A 4 -16.12 9.76 3.18
N VAL A 5 -16.68 9.62 4.38
CA VAL A 5 -16.01 10.06 5.60
C VAL A 5 -14.78 9.16 5.76
N THR A 6 -13.67 9.61 5.22
CA THR A 6 -12.35 9.09 5.60
C THR A 6 -12.22 9.31 7.10
N ASP A 7 -11.92 8.24 7.85
CA ASP A 7 -11.66 8.37 9.28
C ASP A 7 -10.30 9.06 9.48
N THR A 8 -10.34 10.40 9.40
CA THR A 8 -9.17 11.27 9.49
C THR A 8 -8.44 11.09 10.83
N ALA A 9 -9.15 10.75 11.91
CA ALA A 9 -8.55 10.53 13.22
C ALA A 9 -7.61 9.31 13.23
N LEU A 10 -7.97 8.22 12.56
CA LEU A 10 -7.09 7.06 12.43
C LEU A 10 -5.87 7.36 11.55
N ILE A 11 -6.05 8.14 10.48
CA ILE A 11 -4.93 8.56 9.63
C ILE A 11 -3.97 9.47 10.40
N ASP A 12 -4.50 10.43 11.15
CA ASP A 12 -3.71 11.36 11.98
C ASP A 12 -2.95 10.60 13.07
N ALA A 13 -3.61 9.65 13.74
CA ALA A 13 -2.97 8.78 14.72
C ALA A 13 -1.85 7.94 14.10
N PHE A 14 -2.04 7.44 12.87
CA PHE A 14 -1.02 6.68 12.14
C PHE A 14 0.20 7.53 11.73
N LYS A 15 -0.03 8.82 11.44
CA LYS A 15 0.98 9.83 11.08
C LYS A 15 1.65 10.50 12.29
N ALA A 16 1.09 10.35 13.50
CA ALA A 16 1.61 11.00 14.70
C ALA A 16 3.06 10.61 15.02
N GLY A 17 3.89 11.61 15.31
CA GLY A 17 5.31 11.43 15.71
C GLY A 17 6.25 10.94 14.60
N LYS A 18 5.81 10.92 13.34
CA LYS A 18 6.65 10.51 12.19
C LYS A 18 7.51 11.66 11.69
N SER A 19 8.65 11.34 11.09
CA SER A 19 9.56 12.33 10.51
C SER A 19 8.94 12.97 9.26
N SER A 20 9.32 14.22 8.97
CA SER A 20 8.89 14.91 7.74
C SER A 20 9.25 14.11 6.48
N HIS A 21 10.39 13.41 6.49
CA HIS A 21 10.81 12.54 5.39
C HIS A 21 9.82 11.40 5.16
N SER A 22 9.51 10.61 6.19
CA SER A 22 8.58 9.49 6.04
C SER A 22 7.15 9.93 5.73
N LEU A 23 6.74 11.11 6.22
CA LEU A 23 5.47 11.72 5.86
C LEU A 23 5.45 12.14 4.38
N ALA A 24 6.54 12.71 3.86
CA ALA A 24 6.67 13.04 2.44
C ALA A 24 6.63 11.78 1.55
N LEU A 25 7.27 10.68 1.97
CA LEU A 25 7.17 9.39 1.27
C LEU A 25 5.74 8.84 1.27
N PHE A 26 5.04 8.95 2.40
CA PHE A 26 3.64 8.54 2.52
C PHE A 26 2.75 9.35 1.57
N ASP A 27 2.87 10.68 1.58
CA ASP A 27 2.08 11.55 0.70
C ASP A 27 2.43 11.30 -0.78
N HIS A 28 3.71 11.04 -1.10
CA HIS A 28 4.12 10.69 -2.46
C HIS A 28 3.50 9.37 -2.92
N LEU A 29 3.52 8.33 -2.08
CA LEU A 29 2.84 7.06 -2.36
C LEU A 29 1.34 7.25 -2.61
N LEU A 30 0.65 8.04 -1.77
CA LEU A 30 -0.77 8.33 -1.96
C LEU A 30 -1.04 9.01 -3.30
N ASN A 31 -0.20 9.97 -3.70
CA ASN A 31 -0.32 10.64 -5.00
C ASN A 31 -0.12 9.66 -6.17
N ILE A 32 0.86 8.75 -6.07
CA ILE A 32 1.07 7.71 -7.10
C ILE A 32 -0.14 6.79 -7.19
N CYS A 33 -0.61 6.24 -6.07
CA CYS A 33 -1.79 5.37 -6.06
C CYS A 33 -3.03 6.12 -6.59
N GLY A 34 -3.24 7.37 -6.19
CA GLY A 34 -4.32 8.22 -6.68
C GLY A 34 -4.28 8.40 -8.20
N SER A 35 -3.09 8.65 -8.77
CA SER A 35 -2.90 8.77 -10.22
C SER A 35 -3.15 7.48 -11.01
N ILE A 36 -3.03 6.32 -10.35
CA ILE A 36 -3.30 4.99 -10.92
C ILE A 36 -4.78 4.64 -10.82
N GLY A 37 -5.51 5.17 -9.82
CA GLY A 37 -6.93 4.89 -9.59
C GLY A 37 -7.26 4.39 -8.17
N GLY A 38 -6.31 4.44 -7.24
CA GLY A 38 -6.52 4.19 -5.81
C GLY A 38 -7.23 5.38 -5.15
N THR A 39 -8.55 5.44 -5.27
CA THR A 39 -9.35 6.60 -4.87
C THR A 39 -9.84 6.57 -3.42
N ARG A 40 -9.65 5.46 -2.69
CA ARG A 40 -10.19 5.29 -1.34
C ARG A 40 -9.14 4.77 -0.36
N LEU A 41 -9.17 5.34 0.84
CA LEU A 41 -8.39 4.92 2.00
C LEU A 41 -9.25 4.12 2.98
N TYR A 42 -8.66 3.09 3.56
CA TYR A 42 -9.26 2.16 4.51
C TYR A 42 -8.37 2.09 5.76
N PRO A 43 -8.44 3.11 6.63
CA PRO A 43 -7.67 3.09 7.86
C PRO A 43 -8.20 1.99 8.79
N THR A 44 -7.27 1.27 9.42
CA THR A 44 -7.52 0.35 10.53
C THR A 44 -6.75 0.84 11.74
N LYS A 45 -6.82 0.12 12.86
CA LYS A 45 -6.03 0.44 14.05
C LYS A 45 -4.51 0.45 13.80
N THR A 46 -4.03 -0.35 12.85
CA THR A 46 -2.59 -0.61 12.68
C THR A 46 -2.08 -0.38 11.27
N MET A 47 -2.96 -0.14 10.29
CA MET A 47 -2.62 -0.10 8.87
C MET A 47 -3.52 0.88 8.13
N ILE A 48 -3.10 1.31 6.94
CA ILE A 48 -3.95 2.05 6.01
C ILE A 48 -3.99 1.27 4.69
N GLY A 49 -5.17 0.80 4.31
CA GLY A 49 -5.41 0.24 2.99
C GLY A 49 -5.66 1.34 1.96
N ILE A 50 -5.20 1.15 0.73
CA ILE A 50 -5.56 1.94 -0.45
C ILE A 50 -6.21 0.99 -1.45
N GLY A 51 -7.27 1.44 -2.12
CA GLY A 51 -7.94 0.62 -3.10
C GLY A 51 -8.91 1.38 -3.99
N LYS A 52 -9.57 0.61 -4.86
CA LYS A 52 -10.57 1.05 -5.82
C LYS A 52 -11.91 0.41 -5.46
N GLY A 53 -12.97 1.21 -5.30
CA GLY A 53 -14.29 0.73 -4.89
C GLY A 53 -14.40 0.46 -3.39
N ASP A 54 -14.67 -0.81 -3.01
CA ASP A 54 -14.91 -1.25 -1.63
C ASP A 54 -13.82 -2.16 -1.05
N LYS A 55 -12.73 -2.41 -1.80
CA LYS A 55 -11.65 -3.30 -1.36
C LYS A 55 -10.30 -2.59 -1.37
N ALA A 56 -9.53 -2.78 -0.31
CA ALA A 56 -8.13 -2.36 -0.21
C ALA A 56 -7.20 -3.45 -0.75
N THR A 57 -6.23 -3.05 -1.57
CA THR A 57 -5.26 -3.97 -2.19
C THR A 57 -3.82 -3.48 -2.07
N VAL A 58 -3.60 -2.25 -1.61
CA VAL A 58 -2.27 -1.74 -1.24
C VAL A 58 -2.29 -1.41 0.25
N TRP A 59 -1.50 -2.12 1.05
CA TRP A 59 -1.55 -1.97 2.50
C TRP A 59 -0.32 -1.26 3.05
N ILE A 60 -0.47 -0.04 3.53
CA ILE A 60 0.56 0.66 4.29
C ILE A 60 0.57 0.07 5.71
N THR A 61 1.60 -0.72 6.01
CA THR A 61 1.72 -1.45 7.28
C THR A 61 2.53 -0.71 8.33
N GLN A 62 3.42 0.20 7.89
CA GLN A 62 4.30 0.92 8.79
C GLN A 62 4.83 2.20 8.17
N ILE A 63 4.83 3.29 8.95
CA ILE A 63 5.65 4.48 8.69
C ILE A 63 6.81 4.44 9.70
N GLY A 64 8.01 4.14 9.19
CA GLY A 64 9.26 4.10 9.96
C GLY A 64 9.90 5.48 10.12
N LYS A 65 11.11 5.54 10.68
CA LYS A 65 11.85 6.80 10.85
C LYS A 65 12.25 7.44 9.52
N ASN A 66 12.54 6.63 8.51
CA ASN A 66 13.01 7.06 7.19
C ASN A 66 12.43 6.23 6.03
N PHE A 67 11.35 5.49 6.28
CA PHE A 67 10.74 4.63 5.25
C PHE A 67 9.23 4.50 5.42
N VAL A 68 8.55 4.10 4.35
CA VAL A 68 7.17 3.61 4.36
C VAL A 68 7.17 2.15 3.89
N HIS A 69 6.54 1.27 4.65
CA HIS A 69 6.44 -0.16 4.31
C HIS A 69 5.03 -0.45 3.82
N ILE A 70 4.94 -1.03 2.62
CA ILE A 70 3.69 -1.50 2.05
C ILE A 70 3.72 -3.02 1.82
N VAL A 71 2.52 -3.59 1.77
CA VAL A 71 2.27 -4.97 1.38
C VAL A 71 1.28 -5.00 0.22
N LEU A 72 1.65 -5.73 -0.85
CA LEU A 72 0.79 -6.03 -1.98
C LEU A 72 0.41 -7.53 -1.93
N PRO A 73 -0.86 -7.88 -1.66
CA PRO A 73 -1.33 -9.24 -1.72
C PRO A 73 -1.66 -9.63 -3.16
N PHE A 74 -1.09 -10.74 -3.63
CA PHE A 74 -1.37 -11.30 -4.96
C PHE A 74 -1.67 -12.79 -4.87
N SER A 75 -2.35 -13.35 -5.88
CA SER A 75 -2.66 -14.79 -5.95
C SER A 75 -1.46 -15.67 -6.36
N GLN A 76 -0.37 -15.05 -6.78
CA GLN A 76 0.88 -15.70 -7.17
C GLN A 76 2.08 -14.92 -6.63
N ALA A 77 3.23 -15.60 -6.53
CA ALA A 77 4.50 -14.98 -6.17
C ALA A 77 5.17 -14.36 -7.41
N TYR A 78 5.53 -13.08 -7.35
CA TYR A 78 6.33 -12.40 -8.36
C TYR A 78 7.80 -12.39 -7.94
N THR A 79 8.52 -13.50 -8.12
CA THR A 79 9.91 -13.64 -7.63
C THR A 79 10.95 -12.96 -8.52
N ASP A 80 10.63 -12.71 -9.78
CA ASP A 80 11.52 -12.03 -10.73
C ASP A 80 11.29 -10.51 -10.66
N ASN A 81 11.87 -9.89 -9.64
CA ASN A 81 11.77 -8.45 -9.36
C ASN A 81 12.96 -7.99 -8.51
N LEU A 82 13.21 -6.68 -8.47
CA LEU A 82 14.27 -6.10 -7.62
C LEU A 82 13.73 -5.24 -6.46
N CYS A 83 12.40 -5.15 -6.30
CA CYS A 83 11.76 -4.21 -5.38
C CYS A 83 11.27 -4.84 -4.07
N PHE A 84 10.88 -6.11 -4.05
CA PHE A 84 10.31 -6.75 -2.87
C PHE A 84 11.39 -7.33 -1.96
N GLN A 85 11.43 -6.85 -0.71
CA GLN A 85 12.35 -7.36 0.32
C GLN A 85 11.96 -8.77 0.82
N LYS A 86 10.69 -9.15 0.64
CA LYS A 86 10.14 -10.44 1.08
C LYS A 86 8.86 -10.75 0.31
N ILE A 87 8.74 -11.99 -0.13
CA ILE A 87 7.50 -12.55 -0.66
C ILE A 87 7.16 -13.76 0.22
N ALA A 88 5.97 -13.78 0.80
CA ALA A 88 5.55 -14.86 1.68
C ALA A 88 4.11 -15.26 1.44
N GLN A 89 3.87 -16.56 1.29
CA GLN A 89 2.52 -17.11 1.23
C GLN A 89 1.84 -16.98 2.60
N VAL A 90 0.59 -16.56 2.59
CA VAL A 90 -0.27 -16.59 3.77
C VAL A 90 -0.64 -18.05 4.05
N PRO A 91 -0.36 -18.59 5.26
CA PRO A 91 -0.64 -19.98 5.57
C PRO A 91 -2.11 -20.35 5.33
N GLY A 92 -2.33 -21.44 4.58
CA GLY A 92 -3.68 -21.92 4.26
C GLY A 92 -4.42 -21.12 3.18
N GLN A 93 -3.76 -20.17 2.50
CA GLN A 93 -4.38 -19.36 1.44
C GLN A 93 -3.54 -19.36 0.16
N LEU A 94 -4.20 -19.13 -0.98
CA LEU A 94 -3.54 -18.84 -2.26
C LEU A 94 -3.20 -17.35 -2.39
N GLN A 95 -2.72 -16.74 -1.31
CA GLN A 95 -2.31 -15.34 -1.26
C GLN A 95 -0.82 -15.24 -0.90
N TYR A 96 -0.10 -14.38 -1.62
CA TYR A 96 1.29 -14.06 -1.40
C TYR A 96 1.43 -12.57 -1.08
N ASN A 97 1.96 -12.27 0.11
CA ASN A 97 2.24 -10.92 0.55
C ASN A 97 3.61 -10.49 0.05
N HIS A 98 3.64 -9.44 -0.78
CA HIS A 98 4.84 -8.84 -1.34
C HIS A 98 5.17 -7.58 -0.55
N HIS A 99 6.25 -7.65 0.21
CA HIS A 99 6.68 -6.59 1.12
C HIS A 99 7.64 -5.63 0.41
N LEU A 100 7.35 -4.33 0.45
CA LEU A 100 8.18 -3.28 -0.12
C LEU A 100 8.46 -2.17 0.91
N ARG A 101 9.72 -1.78 1.05
CA ARG A 101 10.10 -0.56 1.79
C ARG A 101 10.51 0.53 0.81
N ILE A 102 9.87 1.68 0.94
CA ILE A 102 10.16 2.90 0.20
C ILE A 102 11.00 3.78 1.12
N PHE A 103 12.21 4.12 0.72
CA PHE A 103 13.15 4.98 1.44
C PHE A 103 13.30 6.35 0.77
N ASN A 104 13.07 6.44 -0.54
CA ASN A 104 13.13 7.66 -1.32
C ASN A 104 12.05 7.65 -2.42
N ASN A 105 11.77 8.81 -3.03
CA ASN A 105 10.74 8.90 -4.07
C ASN A 105 11.08 8.09 -5.33
N ALA A 106 12.36 7.93 -5.66
CA ALA A 106 12.79 7.19 -6.85
C ALA A 106 12.59 5.67 -6.72
N ASP A 107 12.41 5.16 -5.49
CA ASP A 107 12.01 3.76 -5.28
C ASP A 107 10.65 3.49 -5.95
N LEU A 108 9.73 4.47 -6.00
CA LEU A 108 8.46 4.38 -6.74
C LEU A 108 8.67 4.57 -8.26
N ASN A 109 9.57 3.77 -8.83
CA ASN A 109 9.90 3.69 -10.25
C ASN A 109 8.82 2.95 -11.05
N GLU A 110 9.07 2.73 -12.35
CA GLU A 110 8.13 2.09 -13.26
C GLU A 110 7.78 0.64 -12.89
N GLU A 111 8.73 -0.13 -12.34
CA GLU A 111 8.49 -1.50 -11.86
C GLU A 111 7.50 -1.51 -10.70
N ILE A 112 7.70 -0.62 -9.71
CA ILE A 112 6.78 -0.52 -8.58
C ILE A 112 5.42 0.02 -9.01
N ARG A 113 5.39 1.01 -9.93
CA ARG A 113 4.13 1.52 -10.50
C ARG A 113 3.35 0.45 -11.24
N HIS A 114 4.05 -0.45 -11.94
CA HIS A 114 3.43 -1.62 -12.57
C HIS A 114 2.75 -2.51 -11.52
N PHE A 115 3.43 -2.88 -10.43
CA PHE A 115 2.84 -3.68 -9.36
C PHE A 115 1.72 -2.97 -8.59
N LEU A 116 1.83 -1.65 -8.36
CA LEU A 116 0.75 -0.87 -7.77
C LEU A 116 -0.50 -0.87 -8.64
N ARG A 117 -0.34 -0.72 -9.96
CA ARG A 117 -1.45 -0.81 -10.93
C ARG A 117 -2.07 -2.20 -10.91
N LEU A 118 -1.23 -3.24 -10.96
CA LEU A 118 -1.69 -4.61 -10.88
C LEU A 118 -2.49 -4.86 -9.60
N ALA A 119 -2.02 -4.38 -8.44
CA ALA A 119 -2.73 -4.53 -7.17
C ALA A 119 -4.06 -3.77 -7.16
N LEU A 120 -4.11 -2.55 -7.69
CA LEU A 120 -5.32 -1.72 -7.71
C LEU A 120 -6.37 -2.17 -8.74
N ASP A 121 -5.94 -2.81 -9.84
CA ASP A 121 -6.84 -3.35 -10.87
C ASP A 121 -7.26 -4.80 -10.59
N THR A 122 -6.47 -5.56 -9.82
CA THR A 122 -6.85 -6.90 -9.41
C THR A 122 -8.01 -6.83 -8.42
N THR A 123 -9.16 -7.34 -8.85
CA THR A 123 -10.21 -7.72 -7.90
C THR A 123 -9.66 -8.93 -7.12
N PRO A 124 -9.47 -8.84 -5.79
CA PRO A 124 -8.95 -9.98 -5.05
C PRO A 124 -9.87 -11.17 -5.29
N ALA A 125 -9.28 -12.33 -5.58
CA ALA A 125 -9.99 -13.60 -5.67
C ALA A 125 -10.87 -13.70 -4.42
N SER A 126 -12.17 -13.89 -4.62
CA SER A 126 -13.14 -14.10 -3.55
C SER A 126 -12.62 -15.23 -2.67
N GLY A 127 -12.14 -14.87 -1.48
CA GLY A 127 -11.98 -15.81 -0.38
C GLY A 127 -13.32 -16.06 0.28
#